data_AF-A0A0W8DGA2-F1
#
_entry.id   AF-A0A0W8DGA2-F1
#
_cell.length_a   1.000
_cell.length_b   1.000
_cell.length_c   1.000
_cell.angle_alpha   90.00
_cell.angle_beta   90.00
_cell.angle_gamma   90.00
#
_symmetry.space_group_name_H-M   'P 1'
#
loop_
_entity.id
_entity.type
_entity.pdbx_description
1 polymer ?
#
loop_
_entity_poly.entity_id
_entity_poly.type
_entity_poly.pdbx_seq_one_letter_code
_entity_poly.pdbx_strand_id
1 'polypeptide(L)'
;MRNEVDVEAYLRGNGIEDFFGDEEDELDEEVAGKMRSTLEEYLSVKDFNEVVLCIEELEAVSDRWRHFVHIALAFSLEEKQAVRRGVAELLVQLFTSEKISSEDIETAVEIILDDYDDLRVDIPRLAVNLSELWTPLFAKEALSVQWLSEACSHLVDSGRAADVLDALLSSLEAQDGREALVNWWKKQTDVDAVWTQMSPAEDGKPKDERLAKWKLVLQ
;
A
#
# COMPACT_ATOMS: atom_id res chain seq x y z
N MET A 1 -20.10 7.20 26.08
CA MET A 1 -19.04 7.71 26.99
C MET A 1 -19.07 6.95 28.32
N ARG A 2 -18.76 5.66 28.29
CA ARG A 2 -18.44 4.81 29.46
C ARG A 2 -17.50 3.75 28.92
N ASN A 3 -16.20 3.87 29.19
CA ASN A 3 -15.27 2.75 29.51
C ASN A 3 -13.79 3.02 29.26
N GLU A 4 -13.34 4.11 28.64
CA GLU A 4 -11.89 4.34 28.47
C GLU A 4 -11.16 4.48 29.81
N VAL A 5 -11.69 5.31 30.73
CA VAL A 5 -11.08 5.55 32.05
C VAL A 5 -11.05 4.29 32.94
N ASP A 6 -11.99 3.35 32.75
CA ASP A 6 -12.08 2.12 33.54
C ASP A 6 -11.15 1.03 32.99
N VAL A 7 -10.96 1.00 31.66
CA VAL A 7 -10.03 0.10 30.98
C VAL A 7 -8.58 0.51 31.26
N GLU A 8 -8.25 1.80 31.17
CA GLU A 8 -6.90 2.31 31.48
C GLU A 8 -6.48 2.00 32.92
N ALA A 9 -7.38 2.17 33.89
CA ALA A 9 -7.11 1.88 35.30
C ALA A 9 -6.88 0.38 35.55
N TYR A 10 -7.62 -0.48 34.85
CA TYR A 10 -7.43 -1.93 34.90
C TYR A 10 -6.08 -2.34 34.32
N LEU A 11 -5.68 -1.77 33.18
CA LEU A 11 -4.43 -2.11 32.49
C LEU A 11 -3.20 -1.72 33.32
N ARG A 12 -3.15 -0.50 33.87
CA ARG A 12 -2.08 -0.06 34.78
C ARG A 12 -2.02 -0.88 36.08
N GLY A 13 -3.17 -1.26 36.62
CA GLY A 13 -3.24 -2.08 37.83
C GLY A 13 -2.73 -3.51 37.66
N ASN A 14 -2.64 -4.01 36.41
CA ASN A 14 -2.18 -5.35 36.08
C ASN A 14 -0.80 -5.37 35.37
N GLY A 15 -0.09 -4.24 35.32
CA GLY A 15 1.24 -4.15 34.69
C GLY A 15 1.22 -4.28 33.17
N ILE A 16 0.10 -3.95 32.54
CA ILE A 16 -0.06 -3.90 31.08
C ILE A 16 0.02 -2.42 30.69
N GLU A 17 1.23 -1.86 30.73
CA GLU A 17 1.46 -0.44 30.44
C GLU A 17 1.48 -0.14 28.92
N ASP A 18 1.62 -1.16 28.08
CA ASP A 18 1.83 -1.04 26.62
C ASP A 18 0.57 -1.30 25.75
N PHE A 19 -0.64 -1.33 26.32
CA PHE A 19 -1.84 -1.71 25.54
C PHE A 19 -2.36 -0.61 24.60
N PHE A 20 -1.99 0.65 24.86
CA PHE A 20 -2.18 1.76 23.94
C PHE A 20 -0.80 2.26 23.56
N GLY A 21 -0.13 1.52 22.68
CA GLY A 21 1.04 2.01 21.95
C GLY A 21 0.59 3.09 20.97
N ASP A 22 0.11 4.22 21.51
CA ASP A 22 -0.06 5.49 20.80
C ASP A 22 1.15 6.39 21.11
N GLU A 23 2.37 5.83 21.04
CA GLU A 23 3.50 6.59 20.56
C GLU A 23 3.49 6.37 19.05
N GLU A 24 3.17 7.40 18.27
CA GLU A 24 3.60 7.43 16.87
C GLU A 24 5.09 7.09 16.88
N ASP A 25 5.45 5.86 16.49
CA ASP A 25 6.83 5.42 16.31
C ASP A 25 7.41 6.19 15.12
N GLU A 26 7.66 7.48 15.33
CA GLU A 26 8.39 8.32 14.41
C GLU A 26 9.81 7.76 14.34
N LEU A 27 10.08 7.03 13.25
CA LEU A 27 11.36 6.40 13.02
C LEU A 27 12.46 7.46 13.08
N ASP A 28 13.49 7.20 13.89
CA ASP A 28 14.66 8.08 14.01
C ASP A 28 15.22 8.49 12.64
N GLU A 29 15.44 9.80 12.45
CA GLU A 29 15.86 10.37 11.16
C GLU A 29 17.16 9.75 10.64
N GLU A 30 18.11 9.40 11.52
CA GLU A 30 19.36 8.75 11.12
C GLU A 30 19.08 7.35 10.56
N VAL A 31 18.18 6.60 11.21
CA VAL A 31 17.76 5.28 10.74
C VAL A 31 17.00 5.37 9.42
N ALA A 32 16.05 6.29 9.30
CA ALA A 32 15.33 6.54 8.06
C ALA A 32 16.29 6.90 6.92
N GLY A 33 17.30 7.73 7.20
CA GLY A 33 18.36 8.08 6.27
C GLY A 33 19.20 6.89 5.80
N LYS A 34 19.53 5.96 6.71
CA LYS A 34 20.24 4.71 6.36
C LYS A 34 19.39 3.79 5.47
N MET A 35 18.11 3.62 5.81
CA MET A 35 17.17 2.86 4.99
C MET A 35 17.02 3.45 3.58
N ARG A 36 16.90 4.78 3.48
CA ARG A 36 16.85 5.46 2.18
C ARG A 36 18.14 5.28 1.39
N SER A 37 19.30 5.43 2.03
CA SER A 37 20.60 5.23 1.37
C SER A 37 20.74 3.79 0.83
N THR A 38 20.31 2.80 1.62
CA THR A 38 20.28 1.39 1.22
C THR A 38 19.44 1.18 -0.05
N LEU A 39 18.27 1.83 -0.14
CA LEU A 39 17.42 1.77 -1.32
C LEU A 39 18.07 2.43 -2.55
N GLU A 40 18.66 3.61 -2.39
CA GLU A 40 19.31 4.35 -3.47
C GLU A 40 20.52 3.57 -4.04
N GLU A 41 21.28 2.90 -3.17
CA GLU A 41 22.37 1.99 -3.57
C GLU A 41 21.84 0.78 -4.34
N TYR A 42 20.76 0.14 -3.87
CA TYR A 42 20.12 -0.94 -4.62
C TYR A 42 19.66 -0.50 -6.01
N LEU A 43 19.07 0.69 -6.14
CA LEU A 43 18.61 1.20 -7.43
C LEU A 43 19.76 1.41 -8.42
N SER A 44 20.99 1.58 -7.92
CA SER A 44 22.20 1.77 -8.71
C SER A 44 22.95 0.48 -9.02
N VAL A 45 23.13 -0.39 -8.02
CA VAL A 45 24.00 -1.57 -8.08
C VAL A 45 23.22 -2.87 -8.27
N LYS A 46 21.92 -2.87 -7.91
CA LYS A 46 21.01 -4.03 -7.94
C LYS A 46 21.48 -5.22 -7.10
N ASP A 47 22.19 -4.94 -6.00
CA ASP A 47 22.60 -5.96 -5.03
C ASP A 47 21.49 -6.17 -3.98
N PHE A 48 20.72 -7.24 -4.16
CA PHE A 48 19.64 -7.61 -3.23
C PHE A 48 20.17 -8.09 -1.87
N ASN A 49 21.31 -8.79 -1.84
CA ASN A 49 21.82 -9.33 -0.58
C ASN A 49 22.31 -8.20 0.33
N GLU A 50 22.88 -7.15 -0.25
CA GLU A 50 23.28 -5.96 0.50
C GLU A 50 22.08 -5.29 1.17
N VAL A 51 20.95 -5.14 0.47
CA VAL A 51 19.71 -4.61 1.07
C VAL A 51 19.30 -5.44 2.29
N VAL A 52 19.30 -6.77 2.15
CA VAL A 52 18.95 -7.66 3.26
C VAL A 52 19.89 -7.47 4.43
N LEU A 53 21.21 -7.42 4.18
CA LEU A 53 22.22 -7.26 5.21
C LEU A 53 22.06 -5.92 5.94
N CYS A 54 21.98 -4.81 5.21
CA CYS A 54 21.86 -3.47 5.77
C CYS A 54 20.59 -3.28 6.59
N ILE A 55 19.46 -3.82 6.14
CA ILE A 55 18.21 -3.74 6.91
C ILE A 55 18.26 -4.64 8.14
N GLU A 56 18.79 -5.87 8.02
CA GLU A 56 18.92 -6.77 9.18
C GLU A 56 19.86 -6.23 10.26
N GLU A 57 20.90 -5.47 9.90
CA GLU A 57 21.80 -4.80 10.86
C GLU A 57 21.10 -3.74 11.73
N LEU A 58 19.92 -3.25 11.33
CA LEU A 58 19.09 -2.32 12.12
C LEU A 58 18.26 -3.07 13.18
N GLU A 59 18.88 -4.01 13.90
CA GLU A 59 18.21 -4.92 14.85
C GLU A 59 17.46 -4.22 15.99
N ALA A 60 17.86 -2.99 16.31
CA ALA A 60 17.22 -2.16 17.34
C ALA A 60 15.81 -1.67 16.93
N VAL A 61 15.47 -1.71 15.64
CA VAL A 61 14.15 -1.35 15.12
C VAL A 61 13.35 -2.63 14.87
N SER A 62 12.31 -2.85 15.68
CA SER A 62 11.44 -4.03 15.62
C SER A 62 10.79 -4.18 14.25
N ASP A 63 10.18 -3.11 13.74
CA ASP A 63 9.39 -3.10 12.51
C ASP A 63 10.19 -2.57 11.30
N ARG A 64 11.52 -2.79 11.32
CA ARG A 64 12.48 -2.29 10.31
C ARG A 64 12.07 -2.58 8.87
N TRP A 65 11.46 -3.73 8.62
CA TRP A 65 11.02 -4.15 7.29
C TRP A 65 9.80 -3.36 6.82
N ARG A 66 8.79 -3.19 7.68
CA ARG A 66 7.63 -2.30 7.41
C ARG A 66 8.09 -0.87 7.15
N HIS A 67 8.98 -0.34 7.99
CA HIS A 67 9.56 0.99 7.79
C HIS A 67 10.31 1.11 6.47
N PHE A 68 11.13 0.11 6.11
CA PHE A 68 11.84 0.10 4.84
C PHE A 68 10.89 0.09 3.64
N VAL A 69 9.82 -0.71 3.70
CA VAL A 69 8.78 -0.74 2.65
C VAL A 69 8.11 0.64 2.53
N HIS A 70 7.71 1.24 3.65
CA HIS A 70 7.11 2.58 3.65
C HIS A 70 8.05 3.64 3.05
N ILE A 71 9.31 3.69 3.49
CA ILE A 71 10.32 4.60 2.94
C ILE A 71 10.50 4.37 1.43
N ALA A 72 10.56 3.11 0.99
CA ALA A 72 10.75 2.79 -0.41
C ALA A 72 9.57 3.22 -1.28
N LEU A 73 8.34 3.01 -0.81
CA LEU A 73 7.14 3.50 -1.46
C LEU A 73 7.15 5.03 -1.51
N ALA A 74 7.20 5.70 -0.36
CA ALA A 74 7.13 7.15 -0.23
C ALA A 74 8.19 7.88 -1.07
N PHE A 75 9.46 7.46 -0.97
CA PHE A 75 10.56 8.01 -1.78
C PHE A 75 10.26 7.95 -3.29
N SER A 76 9.70 6.82 -3.75
CA SER A 76 9.56 6.56 -5.17
C SER A 76 8.34 7.24 -5.82
N LEU A 77 7.39 7.75 -5.04
CA LEU A 77 6.17 8.37 -5.55
C LEU A 77 6.44 9.61 -6.40
N GLU A 78 7.48 10.37 -6.09
CA GLU A 78 7.88 11.57 -6.86
C GLU A 78 8.92 11.28 -7.95
N GLU A 79 9.49 10.09 -7.93
CA GLU A 79 10.59 9.72 -8.80
C GLU A 79 10.12 9.38 -10.24
N LYS A 80 11.08 9.18 -11.14
CA LYS A 80 10.77 8.73 -12.51
C LYS A 80 10.26 7.28 -12.51
N GLN A 81 9.43 6.93 -13.50
CA GLN A 81 8.89 5.58 -13.68
C GLN A 81 9.96 4.46 -13.63
N ALA A 82 11.16 4.71 -14.12
CA ALA A 82 12.27 3.73 -14.05
C ALA A 82 12.69 3.41 -12.62
N VAL A 83 12.68 4.40 -11.72
CA VAL A 83 12.96 4.20 -10.28
C VAL A 83 11.82 3.42 -9.64
N ARG A 84 10.56 3.82 -9.88
CA ARG A 84 9.39 3.08 -9.36
C ARG A 84 9.38 1.62 -9.78
N ARG A 85 9.71 1.31 -11.04
CA ARG A 85 9.86 -0.07 -11.49
C ARG A 85 10.96 -0.81 -10.71
N GLY A 86 12.10 -0.17 -10.48
CA GLY A 86 13.17 -0.74 -9.67
C GLY A 86 12.76 -1.01 -8.22
N VAL A 87 11.94 -0.13 -7.63
CA VAL A 87 11.37 -0.33 -6.29
C VAL A 87 10.35 -1.47 -6.30
N ALA A 88 9.43 -1.52 -7.28
CA ALA A 88 8.47 -2.60 -7.42
C ALA A 88 9.16 -3.99 -7.55
N GLU A 89 10.25 -4.06 -8.32
CA GLU A 89 11.10 -5.25 -8.43
C GLU A 89 11.70 -5.65 -7.08
N LEU A 90 12.15 -4.69 -6.28
CA LEU A 90 12.69 -4.95 -4.94
C LEU A 90 11.62 -5.48 -4.00
N LEU A 91 10.45 -4.84 -3.95
CA LEU A 91 9.34 -5.24 -3.09
C LEU A 91 8.88 -6.67 -3.41
N VAL A 92 8.78 -7.03 -4.69
CA VAL A 92 8.49 -8.41 -5.11
C VAL A 92 9.59 -9.38 -4.66
N GLN A 93 10.87 -9.02 -4.80
CA GLN A 93 11.97 -9.87 -4.35
C GLN A 93 11.93 -10.08 -2.82
N LEU A 94 11.75 -9.01 -2.05
CA LEU A 94 11.60 -9.08 -0.60
C LEU A 94 10.44 -10.00 -0.20
N PHE A 95 9.26 -9.82 -0.79
CA PHE A 95 8.08 -10.64 -0.49
C PHE A 95 8.31 -12.11 -0.85
N THR A 96 8.81 -12.39 -2.06
CA THR A 96 9.06 -13.79 -2.51
C THR A 96 10.21 -14.48 -1.76
N SER A 97 11.09 -13.72 -1.12
CA SER A 97 12.15 -14.22 -0.24
C SER A 97 11.73 -14.29 1.23
N GLU A 98 10.46 -14.03 1.54
CA GLU A 98 9.86 -14.06 2.89
C GLU A 98 10.53 -13.07 3.87
N LYS A 99 11.11 -11.98 3.35
CA LYS A 99 11.69 -10.90 4.18
C LYS A 99 10.65 -9.91 4.67
N ILE A 100 9.60 -9.72 3.87
CA ILE A 100 8.44 -8.89 4.21
C ILE A 100 7.17 -9.72 4.06
N SER A 101 6.20 -9.50 4.93
CA SER A 101 4.88 -10.12 4.90
C SER A 101 3.89 -9.26 4.10
N SER A 102 2.69 -9.81 3.84
CA SER A 102 1.57 -9.00 3.31
C SER A 102 1.24 -7.85 4.27
N GLU A 103 1.22 -8.10 5.57
CA GLU A 103 0.92 -7.10 6.59
C GLU A 103 1.91 -5.92 6.57
N ASP A 104 3.21 -6.19 6.39
CA ASP A 104 4.23 -5.13 6.26
C ASP A 104 3.95 -4.21 5.05
N ILE A 105 3.49 -4.79 3.94
CA ILE A 105 3.17 -4.06 2.71
C ILE A 105 1.85 -3.30 2.88
N GLU A 106 0.83 -3.96 3.41
CA GLU A 106 -0.51 -3.40 3.63
C GLU A 106 -0.43 -2.17 4.54
N THR A 107 0.19 -2.29 5.71
CA THR A 107 0.36 -1.16 6.64
C THR A 107 1.18 -0.02 6.01
N ALA A 108 2.26 -0.33 5.30
CA ALA A 108 3.08 0.70 4.65
C ALA A 108 2.33 1.46 3.54
N VAL A 109 1.40 0.79 2.84
CA VAL A 109 0.56 1.43 1.83
C VAL A 109 -0.59 2.19 2.48
N GLU A 110 -1.19 1.68 3.55
CA GLU A 110 -2.26 2.35 4.29
C GLU A 110 -1.82 3.73 4.79
N ILE A 111 -0.61 3.86 5.33
CA ILE A 111 -0.03 5.16 5.74
C ILE A 111 -0.08 6.16 4.57
N ILE A 112 0.24 5.73 3.35
CA ILE A 112 0.20 6.60 2.15
C ILE A 112 -1.25 6.90 1.73
N LEU A 113 -2.17 5.94 1.91
CA LEU A 113 -3.58 6.11 1.57
C LEU A 113 -4.30 7.04 2.56
N ASP A 114 -3.87 7.05 3.82
CA ASP A 114 -4.38 7.95 4.86
C ASP A 114 -4.02 9.41 4.55
N ASP A 115 -2.79 9.65 4.08
CA ASP A 115 -2.32 10.98 3.65
C ASP A 115 -2.62 11.31 2.17
N TYR A 116 -3.45 10.49 1.50
CA TYR A 116 -3.58 10.53 0.04
C TYR A 116 -3.99 11.90 -0.51
N ASP A 117 -4.99 12.56 0.09
CA ASP A 117 -5.49 13.85 -0.43
C ASP A 117 -4.47 14.97 -0.27
N ASP A 118 -3.64 14.95 0.80
CA ASP A 118 -2.56 15.90 1.02
C ASP A 118 -1.39 15.63 0.06
N LEU A 119 -0.93 14.38 -0.02
CA LEU A 119 0.13 13.97 -0.96
C LEU A 119 -0.23 14.28 -2.41
N ARG A 120 -1.50 14.16 -2.78
CA ARG A 120 -1.96 14.44 -4.15
C ARG A 120 -1.84 15.92 -4.53
N VAL A 121 -1.79 16.84 -3.57
CA VAL A 121 -1.56 18.27 -3.84
C VAL A 121 -0.23 18.46 -4.56
N ASP A 122 0.82 17.80 -4.08
CA ASP A 122 2.16 17.86 -4.64
C ASP A 122 2.40 16.81 -5.74
N ILE A 123 1.68 15.69 -5.67
CA ILE A 123 1.80 14.56 -6.61
C ILE A 123 0.46 14.34 -7.37
N PRO A 124 0.15 15.12 -8.43
CA PRO A 124 -1.13 15.01 -9.14
C PRO A 124 -1.43 13.63 -9.74
N ARG A 125 -0.39 12.81 -9.95
CA ARG A 125 -0.47 11.44 -10.51
C ARG A 125 -0.32 10.35 -9.44
N LEU A 126 -0.60 10.66 -8.18
CA LEU A 126 -0.40 9.76 -7.02
C LEU A 126 -0.94 8.34 -7.26
N ALA A 127 -2.22 8.16 -7.59
CA ALA A 127 -2.80 6.83 -7.89
C ALA A 127 -2.04 6.07 -8.99
N VAL A 128 -1.60 6.75 -10.06
CA VAL A 128 -0.83 6.10 -11.13
C VAL A 128 0.55 5.70 -10.61
N ASN A 129 1.23 6.56 -9.87
CA ASN A 129 2.55 6.28 -9.32
C ASN A 129 2.49 5.11 -8.32
N LEU A 130 1.47 5.07 -7.44
CA LEU A 130 1.18 3.92 -6.57
C LEU A 130 0.91 2.65 -7.38
N SER A 131 0.09 2.74 -8.44
CA SER A 131 -0.21 1.57 -9.29
C SER A 131 1.04 0.97 -9.93
N GLU A 132 2.03 1.78 -10.30
CA GLU A 132 3.28 1.29 -10.86
C GLU A 132 4.14 0.53 -9.83
N LEU A 133 3.96 0.81 -8.54
CA LEU A 133 4.69 0.17 -7.43
C LEU A 133 4.04 -1.14 -6.99
N TRP A 134 2.73 -1.11 -6.72
CA TRP A 134 2.05 -2.24 -6.08
C TRP A 134 1.48 -3.27 -7.06
N THR A 135 1.33 -2.96 -8.36
CA THR A 135 0.64 -3.88 -9.30
C THR A 135 1.29 -5.27 -9.34
N PRO A 136 2.64 -5.37 -9.37
CA PRO A 136 3.30 -6.66 -9.27
C PRO A 136 3.01 -7.43 -7.97
N LEU A 137 2.70 -6.73 -6.87
CA LEU A 137 2.36 -7.34 -5.58
C LEU A 137 0.97 -7.99 -5.61
N PHE A 138 0.00 -7.38 -6.30
CA PHE A 138 -1.30 -8.02 -6.58
C PHE A 138 -1.16 -9.27 -7.46
N ALA A 139 -0.27 -9.25 -8.45
CA ALA A 139 0.02 -10.42 -9.29
C ALA A 139 0.71 -11.56 -8.51
N LYS A 140 1.38 -11.24 -7.40
CA LYS A 140 2.01 -12.18 -6.47
C LYS A 140 1.13 -12.59 -5.29
N GLU A 141 -0.13 -12.15 -5.27
CA GLU A 141 -1.09 -12.42 -4.18
C GLU A 141 -0.59 -11.88 -2.82
N ALA A 142 0.34 -10.90 -2.84
CA ALA A 142 0.81 -10.21 -1.65
C ALA A 142 -0.23 -9.20 -1.15
N LEU A 143 -0.99 -8.62 -2.08
CA LEU A 143 -2.10 -7.70 -1.85
C LEU A 143 -3.36 -8.23 -2.51
N SER A 144 -4.51 -7.96 -1.89
CA SER A 144 -5.82 -8.37 -2.41
C SER A 144 -6.71 -7.17 -2.75
N VAL A 145 -7.62 -7.32 -3.72
CA VAL A 145 -8.59 -6.26 -4.06
C VAL A 145 -9.60 -6.01 -2.94
N GLN A 146 -9.82 -7.00 -2.08
CA GLN A 146 -10.66 -6.87 -0.90
C GLN A 146 -9.99 -5.94 0.12
N TRP A 147 -8.73 -6.21 0.47
CA TRP A 147 -7.96 -5.32 1.32
C TRP A 147 -7.91 -3.90 0.74
N LEU A 148 -7.63 -3.75 -0.57
CA LEU A 148 -7.58 -2.43 -1.20
C LEU A 148 -8.90 -1.66 -1.06
N SER A 149 -10.04 -2.37 -1.16
CA SER A 149 -11.36 -1.80 -0.93
C SER A 149 -11.49 -1.24 0.48
N GLU A 150 -11.13 -2.05 1.49
CA GLU A 150 -11.16 -1.68 2.90
C GLU A 150 -10.25 -0.49 3.21
N ALA A 151 -8.99 -0.55 2.75
CA ALA A 151 -7.98 0.50 2.90
C ALA A 151 -8.35 1.82 2.17
N CYS A 152 -9.27 1.80 1.20
CA CYS A 152 -9.74 3.00 0.51
C CYS A 152 -11.12 3.48 0.99
N SER A 153 -11.67 2.91 2.07
CA SER A 153 -13.03 3.21 2.52
C SER A 153 -13.26 4.70 2.86
N HIS A 154 -12.27 5.38 3.45
CA HIS A 154 -12.30 6.82 3.74
C HIS A 154 -12.16 7.70 2.50
N LEU A 155 -11.71 7.13 1.38
CA LEU A 155 -11.45 7.82 0.12
C LEU A 155 -12.65 7.78 -0.86
N VAL A 156 -13.75 7.13 -0.48
CA VAL A 156 -14.92 6.91 -1.35
C VAL A 156 -15.71 8.21 -1.59
N ASP A 157 -15.91 9.01 -0.55
CA ASP A 157 -16.71 10.23 -0.64
C ASP A 157 -16.03 11.31 -1.50
N SER A 158 -14.71 11.43 -1.38
CA SER A 158 -13.87 12.31 -2.22
C SER A 158 -13.68 11.78 -3.65
N GLY A 159 -14.07 10.53 -3.93
CA GLY A 159 -13.89 9.87 -5.22
C GLY A 159 -12.47 9.37 -5.49
N ARG A 160 -11.57 9.46 -4.49
CA ARG A 160 -10.17 9.01 -4.61
C ARG A 160 -10.03 7.50 -4.62
N ALA A 161 -10.93 6.78 -3.95
CA ALA A 161 -11.02 5.32 -4.08
C ALA A 161 -11.18 4.88 -5.54
N ALA A 162 -11.93 5.64 -6.34
CA ALA A 162 -12.09 5.37 -7.76
C ALA A 162 -10.83 5.68 -8.57
N ASP A 163 -10.10 6.76 -8.23
CA ASP A 163 -8.79 7.05 -8.84
C ASP A 163 -7.79 5.90 -8.61
N VAL A 164 -7.75 5.36 -7.39
CA VAL A 164 -6.87 4.26 -6.98
C VAL A 164 -7.21 2.97 -7.74
N LEU A 165 -8.48 2.55 -7.74
CA LEU A 165 -8.90 1.32 -8.42
C LEU A 165 -8.75 1.42 -9.95
N ASP A 166 -9.11 2.56 -10.54
CA ASP A 166 -8.93 2.81 -11.98
C ASP A 166 -7.45 2.71 -12.39
N ALA A 167 -6.55 3.26 -11.58
CA ALA A 167 -5.11 3.19 -11.83
C ALA A 167 -4.56 1.75 -11.73
N LEU A 168 -4.97 0.96 -10.72
CA LEU A 168 -4.60 -0.45 -10.61
C LEU A 168 -5.05 -1.25 -11.84
N LEU A 169 -6.32 -1.14 -12.22
CA LEU A 169 -6.89 -1.86 -13.36
C LEU A 169 -6.23 -1.45 -14.69
N SER A 170 -5.99 -0.15 -14.87
CA SER A 170 -5.27 0.37 -16.04
C SER A 170 -3.83 -0.16 -16.10
N SER A 171 -3.15 -0.23 -14.96
CA SER A 171 -1.77 -0.74 -14.87
C SER A 171 -1.71 -2.23 -15.22
N LEU A 172 -2.62 -3.05 -14.67
CA LEU A 172 -2.75 -4.48 -15.02
C LEU A 172 -3.05 -4.69 -16.52
N GLU A 173 -4.00 -3.93 -17.09
CA GLU A 173 -4.29 -4.01 -18.53
C GLU A 173 -3.07 -3.62 -19.37
N ALA A 174 -2.34 -2.58 -18.97
CA ALA A 174 -1.18 -2.09 -19.71
C ALA A 174 0.01 -3.08 -19.67
N GLN A 175 0.19 -3.80 -18.57
CA GLN A 175 1.29 -4.75 -18.37
C GLN A 175 1.01 -6.11 -19.02
N ASP A 176 -0.17 -6.68 -18.77
CA ASP A 176 -0.47 -8.07 -19.12
C ASP A 176 -1.53 -8.21 -20.23
N GLY A 177 -2.19 -7.12 -20.59
CA GLY A 177 -3.26 -7.09 -21.57
C GLY A 177 -4.65 -7.38 -20.98
N ARG A 178 -5.68 -6.97 -21.72
CA ARG A 178 -7.08 -7.07 -21.28
C ARG A 178 -7.54 -8.48 -20.92
N GLU A 179 -7.16 -9.47 -21.72
CA GLU A 179 -7.58 -10.86 -21.48
C GLU A 179 -7.00 -11.42 -20.17
N ALA A 180 -5.72 -11.11 -19.90
CA ALA A 180 -5.08 -11.49 -18.64
C ALA A 180 -5.74 -10.79 -17.44
N LEU A 181 -6.04 -9.48 -17.57
CA LEU A 181 -6.75 -8.74 -16.54
C LEU A 181 -8.14 -9.34 -16.24
N VAL A 182 -8.94 -9.66 -17.26
CA VAL A 182 -10.26 -10.29 -17.05
C VAL A 182 -10.12 -11.63 -16.32
N ASN A 183 -9.14 -12.45 -16.71
CA ASN A 183 -8.88 -13.73 -16.06
C ASN A 183 -8.37 -13.58 -14.62
N TRP A 184 -7.58 -12.55 -14.34
CA TRP A 184 -7.13 -12.22 -12.99
C TRP A 184 -8.29 -11.72 -12.12
N TRP A 185 -9.14 -10.83 -12.65
CA TRP A 185 -10.30 -10.28 -11.93
C TRP A 185 -11.30 -11.38 -11.53
N LYS A 186 -11.54 -12.36 -12.40
CA LYS A 186 -12.45 -13.50 -12.12
C LYS A 186 -12.02 -14.40 -10.97
N LYS A 187 -10.74 -14.34 -10.56
CA LYS A 187 -10.21 -15.11 -9.42
C LYS A 187 -10.37 -14.38 -8.09
N GLN A 188 -10.69 -13.09 -8.11
CA GLN A 188 -10.82 -12.30 -6.91
C GLN A 188 -12.09 -12.70 -6.13
N THR A 189 -12.02 -12.61 -4.81
CA THR A 189 -13.15 -12.84 -3.91
C THR A 189 -13.95 -11.57 -3.68
N ASP A 190 -15.24 -11.73 -3.39
CA ASP A 190 -16.13 -10.63 -2.98
C ASP A 190 -16.14 -9.40 -3.91
N VAL A 191 -15.96 -9.61 -5.22
CA VAL A 191 -15.90 -8.54 -6.24
C VAL A 191 -17.13 -7.63 -6.24
N ASP A 192 -18.31 -8.15 -5.90
CA ASP A 192 -19.53 -7.35 -5.78
C ASP A 192 -19.47 -6.38 -4.60
N ALA A 193 -18.86 -6.79 -3.48
CA ALA A 193 -18.62 -5.93 -2.33
C ALA A 193 -17.59 -4.84 -2.67
N VAL A 194 -16.49 -5.21 -3.33
CA VAL A 194 -15.47 -4.26 -3.81
C VAL A 194 -16.10 -3.21 -4.72
N TRP A 195 -16.92 -3.61 -5.70
CA TRP A 195 -17.61 -2.65 -6.57
C TRP A 195 -18.56 -1.74 -5.80
N THR A 196 -19.28 -2.27 -4.82
CA THR A 196 -20.26 -1.51 -4.02
C THR A 196 -19.57 -0.47 -3.14
N GLN A 197 -18.44 -0.82 -2.56
CA GLN A 197 -17.66 0.06 -1.70
C GLN A 197 -16.88 1.11 -2.48
N MET A 198 -16.18 0.71 -3.54
CA MET A 198 -15.34 1.62 -4.34
C MET A 198 -16.15 2.54 -5.27
N SER A 199 -17.37 2.16 -5.63
CA SER A 199 -18.27 2.94 -6.49
C SER A 199 -19.72 2.83 -6.04
N PRO A 200 -20.08 3.43 -4.89
CA PRO A 200 -21.46 3.41 -4.43
C PRO A 200 -22.36 4.09 -5.47
N ALA A 201 -23.50 3.47 -5.77
CA ALA A 201 -24.44 4.04 -6.71
C ALA A 201 -25.18 5.23 -6.07
N GLU A 202 -25.29 6.34 -6.80
CA GLU A 202 -26.14 7.47 -6.43
C GLU A 202 -27.31 7.52 -7.42
N ASP A 203 -28.55 7.52 -6.90
CA ASP A 203 -29.78 7.48 -7.70
C ASP A 203 -29.82 6.38 -8.79
N GLY A 204 -29.23 5.22 -8.49
CA GLY A 204 -29.20 4.06 -9.39
C GLY A 204 -28.17 4.15 -10.52
N LYS A 205 -27.25 5.12 -10.49
CA LYS A 205 -26.11 5.22 -11.42
C LYS A 205 -24.77 5.12 -10.67
N PRO A 206 -23.72 4.53 -11.28
CA PRO A 206 -22.38 4.55 -10.70
C PRO A 206 -21.89 6.00 -10.56
N LYS A 207 -21.29 6.31 -9.40
CA LYS A 207 -20.74 7.65 -9.10
C LYS A 207 -19.56 8.02 -10.01
N ASP A 208 -18.79 7.03 -10.48
CA ASP A 208 -17.63 7.22 -11.37
C ASP A 208 -17.79 6.46 -12.70
N GLU A 209 -17.74 7.20 -13.82
CA GLU A 209 -17.90 6.63 -15.16
C GLU A 209 -16.76 5.69 -15.58
N ARG A 210 -15.55 5.84 -15.01
CA ARG A 210 -14.41 4.96 -15.30
C ARG A 210 -14.64 3.60 -14.66
N LEU A 211 -15.04 3.58 -13.39
CA LEU A 211 -15.37 2.32 -12.70
C LEU A 211 -16.59 1.64 -13.33
N ALA A 212 -17.57 2.40 -13.83
CA ALA A 212 -18.67 1.84 -14.61
C ALA A 212 -18.17 1.10 -15.88
N LYS A 213 -17.21 1.68 -16.59
CA LYS A 213 -16.58 1.03 -17.76
C LYS A 213 -15.81 -0.22 -17.35
N TRP A 214 -15.02 -0.15 -16.29
CA TRP A 214 -14.31 -1.33 -15.79
C TRP A 214 -15.24 -2.46 -15.39
N LYS A 215 -16.32 -2.15 -14.68
CA LYS A 215 -17.33 -3.14 -14.29
C LYS A 215 -17.94 -3.85 -15.51
N LEU A 216 -18.17 -3.14 -16.61
CA LEU A 216 -18.63 -3.75 -17.87
C LEU A 216 -17.57 -4.61 -18.57
N VAL A 217 -16.29 -4.24 -18.45
CA VAL A 217 -15.18 -4.97 -19.08
C VAL A 217 -14.85 -6.25 -18.32
N LEU A 218 -15.00 -6.25 -16.99
CA LEU A 218 -14.55 -7.31 -16.10
C LEU A 218 -15.66 -8.32 -15.71
N GLN A 219 -16.90 -8.07 -16.12
CA GLN A 219 -18.05 -8.99 -15.99
C GLN A 219 -18.02 -10.16 -16.98
#